data_AF-A0A3L7TMC6-F1
#
_entry.id   AF-A0A3L7TMC6-F1
#
_cell.length_a   1.000
_cell.length_b   1.000
_cell.length_c   1.000
_cell.angle_alpha   90.00
_cell.angle_beta   90.00
_cell.angle_gamma   90.00
#
_symmetry.space_group_name_H-M   'P 1'
#
loop_
_entity.id
_entity.type
_entity.pdbx_description
1 polymer ?
#
loop_
_entity_poly.entity_id
_entity_poly.type
_entity_poly.pdbx_seq_one_letter_code
_entity_poly.pdbx_strand_id
1 'polypeptide(L)'
;MSRSATSLSAHDVLTVEVRVALVSHLGARSCADHLDLFIGPLIAEPDALVARGWRLPLTAWNGSCLLAGSYAAIELPAHRARYLELAAPSELSDHRGVVTPLWTSVAAADMQEHRVTLFLAHHIMRLTRSVNTVDQEHASWNILLEPCP
;
A
#
# COMPACT_ATOMS: atom_id res chain seq x y z
N MET A 1 0.83 -26.77 41.93
CA MET A 1 0.02 -25.64 41.43
C MET A 1 0.70 -24.33 41.79
N SER A 2 1.28 -23.63 40.81
CA SER A 2 1.37 -22.17 40.80
C SER A 2 1.79 -21.75 39.40
N ARG A 3 0.93 -20.96 38.78
CA ARG A 3 1.11 -20.36 37.47
C ARG A 3 1.99 -19.12 37.65
N SER A 4 3.15 -19.07 37.01
CA SER A 4 3.81 -17.80 36.73
C SER A 4 3.30 -17.31 35.39
N ALA A 5 2.39 -16.35 35.48
CA ALA A 5 1.82 -15.63 34.36
C ALA A 5 2.82 -14.57 33.86
N THR A 6 3.00 -14.58 32.54
CA THR A 6 3.09 -13.42 31.65
C THR A 6 4.20 -12.39 31.88
N SER A 7 5.18 -12.38 30.97
CA SER A 7 5.82 -11.14 30.54
C SER A 7 6.09 -11.21 29.03
N LEU A 8 5.06 -10.89 28.26
CA LEU A 8 5.23 -10.35 26.92
C LEU A 8 4.70 -8.92 27.04
N SER A 9 5.60 -7.94 27.09
CA SER A 9 5.23 -6.54 26.95
C SER A 9 4.78 -6.31 25.51
N ALA A 10 3.53 -6.65 25.22
CA ALA A 10 2.85 -6.16 24.05
C ALA A 10 2.70 -4.64 24.25
N HIS A 11 3.51 -3.86 23.54
CA HIS A 11 3.00 -2.58 23.11
C HIS A 11 1.70 -2.90 22.36
N ASP A 12 0.56 -2.48 22.91
CA ASP A 12 -0.71 -2.51 22.19
C ASP A 12 -0.52 -1.62 20.95
N VAL A 13 -0.08 -2.24 19.86
CA VAL A 13 -0.06 -1.60 18.55
C VAL A 13 -1.53 -1.41 18.21
N LEU A 14 -2.01 -0.17 18.33
CA LEU A 14 -3.37 0.20 17.93
C LEU A 14 -3.45 0.05 16.41
N THR A 15 -3.86 -1.13 15.96
CA THR A 15 -4.12 -1.37 14.55
C THR A 15 -5.51 -0.87 14.19
N VAL A 16 -5.62 -0.19 13.06
CA VAL A 16 -6.89 0.22 12.47
C VAL A 16 -7.24 -0.67 11.30
N GLU A 17 -8.52 -0.99 11.12
CA GLU A 17 -8.97 -1.74 9.96
C GLU A 17 -9.04 -0.81 8.73
N VAL A 18 -8.41 -1.22 7.64
CA VAL A 18 -8.27 -0.43 6.41
C VAL A 18 -8.64 -1.25 5.19
N ARG A 19 -9.00 -0.55 4.12
CA ARG A 19 -9.08 -1.12 2.78
C ARG A 19 -7.74 -0.93 2.08
N VAL A 20 -7.31 -1.98 1.39
CA VAL A 20 -6.11 -2.00 0.57
C VAL A 20 -6.51 -2.34 -0.86
N ALA A 21 -5.97 -1.60 -1.82
CA ALA A 21 -6.18 -1.87 -3.24
C ALA A 21 -4.85 -1.81 -4.00
N LEU A 22 -4.63 -2.75 -4.91
CA LEU A 22 -3.53 -2.74 -5.86
C LEU A 22 -4.12 -2.65 -7.26
N VAL A 23 -3.63 -1.69 -8.03
CA VAL A 23 -4.01 -1.50 -9.42
C VAL A 23 -2.76 -1.50 -10.31
N SER A 24 -2.89 -1.95 -11.56
CA SER A 24 -1.91 -1.67 -12.60
C SER A 24 -2.29 -0.40 -13.33
N HIS A 25 -1.31 0.45 -13.60
CA HIS A 25 -1.47 1.64 -14.42
C HIS A 25 -0.61 1.51 -15.68
N LEU A 26 -1.27 1.27 -16.81
CA LEU A 26 -0.60 0.90 -18.07
C LEU A 26 -0.92 1.90 -19.19
N GLY A 27 0.03 2.09 -20.11
CA GLY A 27 -0.16 2.85 -21.35
C GLY A 27 -0.24 4.37 -21.15
N ALA A 28 0.19 4.87 -20.00
CA ALA A 28 0.29 6.31 -19.77
C ALA A 28 1.45 6.89 -20.60
N ARG A 29 1.21 7.95 -21.39
CA ARG A 29 2.29 8.55 -22.21
C ARG A 29 3.35 9.28 -21.37
N SER A 30 2.97 9.73 -20.18
CA SER A 30 3.79 10.59 -19.32
C SER A 30 4.62 9.83 -18.28
N CYS A 31 4.43 8.52 -18.15
CA CYS A 31 5.19 7.70 -17.21
C CYS A 31 5.25 6.24 -17.67
N ALA A 32 6.27 5.53 -17.22
CA ALA A 32 6.38 4.09 -17.45
C ALA A 32 5.24 3.35 -16.76
N ASP A 33 4.87 2.19 -17.31
CA ASP A 33 3.90 1.29 -16.70
C ASP A 33 4.34 0.89 -15.28
N HIS A 34 3.38 0.87 -14.37
CA HIS A 34 3.64 0.67 -12.94
C HIS A 34 2.42 0.08 -12.22
N LEU A 35 2.60 -0.19 -10.93
CA LEU A 35 1.50 -0.52 -10.03
C LEU A 35 1.28 0.65 -9.08
N ASP A 36 0.05 0.86 -8.65
CA ASP A 36 -0.26 1.74 -7.53
C ASP A 36 -0.91 0.93 -6.41
N LEU A 37 -0.35 1.06 -5.21
CA LEU A 37 -0.89 0.52 -3.97
C LEU A 37 -1.59 1.63 -3.20
N PHE A 38 -2.86 1.43 -2.89
CA PHE A 38 -3.68 2.35 -2.11
C PHE A 38 -4.08 1.76 -0.77
N ILE A 39 -4.06 2.60 0.27
CA ILE A 39 -4.49 2.27 1.62
C ILE A 39 -5.41 3.39 2.11
N GLY A 40 -6.55 3.05 2.71
CA GLY A 40 -7.45 4.04 3.29
C GLY A 40 -8.52 3.43 4.18
N PRO A 41 -9.44 4.25 4.71
CA PRO A 41 -10.52 3.78 5.58
C PRO A 41 -11.44 2.77 4.86
N LEU A 42 -12.04 1.86 5.63
CA LEU A 42 -13.01 0.89 5.11
C LEU A 42 -14.24 1.52 4.47
N ILE A 43 -14.69 2.62 5.06
CA ILE A 43 -15.88 3.37 4.70
C ILE A 43 -15.48 4.84 4.59
N ALA A 44 -15.69 5.43 3.42
CA ALA A 44 -15.52 6.85 3.18
C ALA A 44 -16.41 7.29 2.02
N GLU A 45 -16.73 8.59 1.99
CA GLU A 45 -17.39 9.19 0.83
C GLU A 45 -16.52 8.97 -0.43
N PRO A 46 -17.10 8.49 -1.56
CA PRO A 46 -16.33 8.05 -2.73
C PRO A 46 -15.32 9.07 -3.27
N ASP A 47 -15.63 10.36 -3.14
CA ASP A 47 -14.82 11.46 -3.65
C ASP A 47 -13.89 12.09 -2.59
N ALA A 48 -13.90 11.61 -1.34
CA ALA A 48 -12.99 12.07 -0.30
C ALA A 48 -11.54 11.68 -0.63
N LEU A 49 -10.60 12.62 -0.48
CA LEU A 49 -9.17 12.41 -0.72
C LEU A 49 -8.50 11.72 0.47
N VAL A 50 -8.82 10.46 0.69
CA VAL A 50 -8.39 9.69 1.88
C VAL A 50 -7.55 8.46 1.53
N ALA A 51 -7.43 8.10 0.25
CA ALA A 51 -6.59 6.97 -0.16
C ALA A 51 -5.14 7.43 -0.26
N ARG A 52 -4.28 6.96 0.65
CA ARG A 52 -2.82 7.13 0.55
C ARG A 52 -2.29 6.16 -0.50
N GLY A 53 -1.41 6.64 -1.37
CA GLY A 53 -0.95 5.89 -2.53
C GLY A 53 0.57 5.78 -2.60
N TRP A 54 1.06 4.64 -3.10
CA TRP A 54 2.46 4.44 -3.44
C TRP A 54 2.56 3.76 -4.80
N ARG A 55 3.37 4.34 -5.69
CA ARG A 55 3.75 3.75 -6.96
C ARG A 55 4.86 2.73 -6.77
N LEU A 56 4.70 1.56 -7.37
CA LEU A 56 5.63 0.43 -7.34
C LEU A 56 6.04 0.01 -8.76
N PRO A 57 7.23 -0.57 -8.95
CA PRO A 57 7.62 -1.16 -10.22
C PRO A 57 6.75 -2.39 -10.53
N LEU A 58 6.48 -2.63 -11.82
CA LEU A 58 5.74 -3.83 -12.26
C LEU A 58 6.38 -5.15 -11.81
N THR A 59 7.70 -5.17 -11.58
CA THR A 59 8.43 -6.35 -11.08
C THR A 59 8.01 -6.79 -9.68
N ALA A 60 7.23 -5.99 -8.96
CA ALA A 60 6.63 -6.41 -7.68
C ALA A 60 5.44 -7.35 -7.86
N TRP A 61 4.95 -7.58 -9.08
CA TRP A 61 3.79 -8.42 -9.39
C TRP A 61 4.15 -9.53 -10.38
N ASN A 62 3.71 -10.76 -10.12
CA ASN A 62 3.97 -11.91 -11.00
C ASN A 62 2.79 -12.30 -11.90
N GLY A 63 1.68 -11.54 -11.86
CA GLY A 63 0.43 -11.87 -12.56
C GLY A 63 -0.67 -12.40 -11.64
N SER A 64 -0.35 -12.79 -10.40
CA SER A 64 -1.33 -13.35 -9.46
C SER A 64 -1.18 -12.83 -8.04
N CYS A 65 0.02 -12.46 -7.62
CA CYS A 65 0.28 -11.89 -6.30
C CYS A 65 1.45 -10.91 -6.31
N LEU A 66 1.53 -10.12 -5.23
CA LEU A 66 2.70 -9.33 -4.92
C LEU A 66 3.83 -10.27 -4.48
N LEU A 67 5.02 -10.05 -5.02
CA LEU A 67 6.20 -10.85 -4.72
C LEU A 67 6.87 -10.39 -3.42
N ALA A 68 7.34 -11.33 -2.62
CA ALA A 68 8.18 -11.02 -1.46
C ALA A 68 9.49 -10.35 -1.91
N GLY A 69 9.88 -9.26 -1.25
CA GLY A 69 11.05 -8.49 -1.64
C GLY A 69 11.05 -7.06 -1.11
N SER A 70 12.09 -6.31 -1.48
CA SER A 70 12.22 -4.89 -1.22
C SER A 70 12.08 -4.10 -2.52
N TYR A 71 11.16 -3.15 -2.54
CA TYR A 71 10.85 -2.34 -3.73
C TYR A 71 10.95 -0.86 -3.42
N ALA A 72 11.65 -0.13 -4.29
CA ALA A 72 11.58 1.33 -4.29
C ALA A 72 10.17 1.75 -4.70
N ALA A 73 9.60 2.66 -3.93
CA ALA A 73 8.26 3.18 -4.09
C ALA A 73 8.25 4.70 -4.00
N ILE A 74 7.34 5.33 -4.75
CA ILE A 74 7.14 6.77 -4.77
C ILE A 74 5.80 7.06 -4.12
N GLU A 75 5.78 7.87 -3.07
CA GLU A 75 4.52 8.31 -2.47
C GLU A 75 3.77 9.21 -3.44
N LEU A 76 2.48 8.94 -3.57
CA LEU A 76 1.58 9.67 -4.44
C LEU A 76 0.78 10.67 -3.60
N PRO A 77 0.26 11.74 -4.22
CA PRO A 77 -0.76 12.57 -3.61
C PRO A 77 -1.96 11.72 -3.14
N ALA A 78 -2.73 12.22 -2.17
CA ALA A 78 -3.94 11.54 -1.74
C ALA A 78 -4.94 11.38 -2.91
N HIS A 79 -5.53 10.19 -3.01
CA HIS A 79 -6.50 9.82 -4.03
C HIS A 79 -7.91 9.72 -3.45
N ARG A 80 -8.90 9.77 -4.35
CA ARG A 80 -10.31 9.59 -4.00
C ARG A 80 -10.56 8.18 -3.46
N ALA A 81 -11.40 8.06 -2.44
CA ALA A 81 -11.75 6.79 -1.81
C ALA A 81 -12.21 5.71 -2.80
N ARG A 82 -12.88 6.10 -3.89
CA ARG A 82 -13.30 5.18 -4.97
C ARG A 82 -12.17 4.34 -5.59
N TYR A 83 -10.92 4.78 -5.50
CA TYR A 83 -9.77 3.97 -5.95
C TYR A 83 -9.57 2.71 -5.10
N LEU A 84 -10.02 2.73 -3.84
CA LEU A 84 -9.97 1.56 -2.95
C LEU A 84 -11.02 0.51 -3.32
N GLU A 85 -12.03 0.87 -4.11
CA GLU A 85 -13.18 0.02 -4.46
C GLU A 85 -13.31 -0.20 -5.97
N LEU A 86 -12.25 0.11 -6.72
CA LEU A 86 -12.27 -0.03 -8.17
C LEU A 86 -12.52 -1.50 -8.55
N ALA A 87 -13.64 -1.77 -9.21
CA ALA A 87 -14.06 -3.14 -9.56
C ALA A 87 -13.83 -3.50 -11.03
N ALA A 88 -13.57 -2.51 -11.89
CA ALA A 88 -13.36 -2.70 -13.33
C ALA A 88 -12.27 -1.76 -13.85
N PRO A 89 -11.62 -2.09 -14.98
CA PRO A 89 -10.71 -1.19 -15.66
C PRO A 89 -11.35 0.17 -15.95
N SER A 90 -10.59 1.23 -15.75
CA SER A 90 -11.01 2.60 -16.04
C SER A 90 -9.96 3.29 -16.87
N GLU A 91 -10.35 3.75 -18.06
CA GLU A 91 -9.51 4.61 -18.88
C GLU A 91 -9.55 6.03 -18.29
N LEU A 92 -8.38 6.55 -17.95
CA LEU A 92 -8.27 7.92 -17.47
C LEU A 92 -8.32 8.88 -18.66
N SER A 93 -8.99 10.02 -18.47
CA SER A 93 -9.01 11.09 -19.46
C SER A 93 -7.59 11.50 -19.88
N ASP A 94 -7.48 12.01 -21.10
CA ASP A 94 -6.27 12.71 -21.58
C ASP A 94 -5.04 11.81 -21.78
N HIS A 95 -5.23 10.59 -22.29
CA HIS A 95 -4.15 9.62 -22.57
C HIS A 95 -3.30 9.27 -21.34
N ARG A 96 -3.89 9.37 -20.15
CA ARG A 96 -3.24 9.00 -18.91
C ARG A 96 -3.21 7.49 -18.70
N GLY A 97 -3.59 6.67 -19.67
CA GLY A 97 -3.53 5.22 -19.59
C GLY A 97 -4.76 4.61 -18.91
N VAL A 98 -4.69 3.29 -18.72
CA VAL A 98 -5.75 2.48 -18.12
C VAL A 98 -5.33 2.04 -16.72
N VAL A 99 -6.22 2.26 -15.76
CA VAL A 99 -6.09 1.75 -14.40
C VAL A 99 -6.95 0.49 -14.28
N THR A 100 -6.31 -0.65 -13.98
CA THR A 100 -6.97 -1.94 -13.85
C THR A 100 -6.81 -2.46 -12.43
N PRO A 101 -7.90 -2.80 -11.72
CA PRO A 101 -7.79 -3.39 -10.39
C PRO A 101 -7.20 -4.81 -10.47
N LEU A 102 -6.18 -5.08 -9.67
CA LEU A 102 -5.53 -6.38 -9.58
C LEU A 102 -5.98 -7.13 -8.32
N TRP A 103 -6.07 -6.42 -7.20
CA TRP A 103 -6.36 -7.00 -5.91
C TRP A 103 -6.94 -5.96 -4.95
N THR A 104 -7.90 -6.38 -4.13
CA THR A 104 -8.43 -5.59 -3.02
C THR A 104 -8.56 -6.47 -1.80
N SER A 105 -8.31 -5.91 -0.62
CA SER A 105 -8.47 -6.64 0.64
C SER A 105 -8.76 -5.70 1.80
N VAL A 106 -9.15 -6.30 2.91
CA VAL A 106 -9.25 -5.65 4.20
C VAL A 106 -8.05 -6.10 5.03
N ALA A 107 -7.42 -5.15 5.72
CA ALA A 107 -6.21 -5.39 6.51
C ALA A 107 -6.30 -4.65 7.84
N ALA A 108 -5.60 -5.18 8.85
CA ALA A 108 -5.24 -4.37 10.01
C ALA A 108 -3.97 -3.59 9.69
N ALA A 109 -3.91 -2.31 10.08
CA ALA A 109 -2.80 -1.43 9.79
C ALA A 109 -2.28 -0.72 11.05
N ASP A 110 -0.96 -0.76 11.26
CA ASP A 110 -0.26 0.17 12.14
C ASP A 110 0.29 1.32 11.30
N MET A 111 -0.25 2.53 11.51
CA MET A 111 0.04 3.72 10.72
C MET A 111 0.88 4.69 11.56
N GLN A 112 2.14 4.83 11.20
CA GLN A 112 3.07 5.81 11.76
C GLN A 112 3.49 6.78 10.66
N GLU A 113 4.02 7.95 11.05
CA GLU A 113 4.35 9.03 10.10
C GLU A 113 5.26 8.57 8.95
N HIS A 114 6.21 7.69 9.25
CA HIS A 114 7.22 7.21 8.30
C HIS A 114 7.18 5.69 8.09
N ARG A 115 6.16 5.02 8.64
CA ARG A 115 6.02 3.57 8.52
C ARG A 115 4.56 3.18 8.49
N VAL A 116 4.20 2.31 7.56
CA VAL A 116 2.91 1.62 7.54
C VAL A 116 3.17 0.13 7.59
N THR A 117 2.57 -0.57 8.55
CA THR A 117 2.60 -2.04 8.59
C THR A 117 1.19 -2.56 8.36
N LEU A 118 1.00 -3.33 7.29
CA LEU A 118 -0.25 -4.03 6.99
C LEU A 118 -0.12 -5.49 7.38
N PHE A 119 -1.11 -5.96 8.13
CA PHE A 119 -1.31 -7.36 8.47
C PHE A 119 -2.41 -7.91 7.56
N LEU A 120 -1.99 -8.57 6.48
CA LEU A 120 -2.85 -9.25 5.52
C LEU A 120 -3.01 -10.71 5.93
N ALA A 121 -4.07 -11.38 5.46
CA ALA A 121 -4.38 -12.76 5.84
C ALA A 121 -3.19 -13.75 5.68
N HIS A 122 -2.29 -13.51 4.71
CA HIS A 122 -1.16 -14.39 4.41
C HIS A 122 0.21 -13.69 4.38
N HIS A 123 0.25 -12.37 4.58
CA HIS A 123 1.48 -11.58 4.41
C HIS A 123 1.54 -10.42 5.39
N ILE A 124 2.75 -10.02 5.75
CA ILE A 124 3.02 -8.74 6.38
C ILE A 124 3.67 -7.84 5.34
N MET A 125 3.08 -6.68 5.09
CA MET A 125 3.65 -5.65 4.23
C MET A 125 4.10 -4.47 5.09
N ARG A 126 5.37 -4.07 4.98
CA ARG A 126 5.91 -2.90 5.65
C ARG A 126 6.33 -1.86 4.62
N LEU A 127 5.76 -0.68 4.69
CA LEU A 127 6.18 0.49 3.94
C LEU A 127 6.99 1.37 4.89
N THR A 128 8.23 1.69 4.53
CA THR A 128 9.11 2.56 5.33
C THR A 128 9.65 3.70 4.49
N ARG A 129 9.50 4.92 4.98
CA ARG A 129 10.10 6.11 4.36
C ARG A 129 11.58 6.14 4.70
N SER A 130 12.41 6.18 3.66
CA SER A 130 13.83 6.49 3.78
C SER A 130 14.09 7.88 3.23
N VAL A 131 14.70 8.74 4.04
CA VAL A 131 15.23 10.02 3.58
C VAL A 131 16.67 9.78 3.16
N ASN A 132 16.97 9.94 1.88
CA ASN A 132 18.35 9.92 1.43
C ASN A 132 19.02 11.19 1.95
N THR A 133 20.04 11.06 2.80
CA THR A 133 20.68 12.21 3.48
C THR A 133 21.45 13.13 2.53
N VAL A 134 21.64 12.73 1.27
CA VAL A 134 22.35 13.49 0.23
C VAL A 134 21.41 14.43 -0.55
N ASP A 135 20.14 14.05 -0.71
CA ASP A 135 19.09 14.83 -1.36
C ASP A 135 17.87 14.88 -0.43
N GLN A 136 17.84 15.86 0.48
CA GLN A 136 16.74 16.03 1.45
C GLN A 136 15.38 16.30 0.78
N GLU A 137 15.34 16.53 -0.54
CA GLU A 137 14.13 16.78 -1.31
C GLU A 137 13.46 15.51 -1.86
N HIS A 138 14.16 14.37 -1.92
CA HIS A 138 13.63 13.12 -2.46
C HIS A 138 13.55 12.03 -1.40
N ALA A 139 12.46 12.06 -0.62
CA ALA A 139 12.11 10.92 0.21
C ALA A 139 11.63 9.77 -0.67
N SER A 140 12.27 8.60 -0.54
CA SER A 140 11.84 7.36 -1.16
C SER A 140 11.14 6.48 -0.14
N TRP A 141 10.22 5.66 -0.60
CA TRP A 141 9.62 4.62 0.23
C TRP A 141 10.22 3.28 -0.19
N ASN A 142 10.44 2.40 0.79
CA ASN A 142 10.74 1.00 0.55
C ASN A 142 9.56 0.18 1.02
N ILE A 143 9.06 -0.72 0.17
CA ILE A 143 8.09 -1.73 0.57
C ILE A 143 8.83 -3.04 0.78
N LEU A 144 8.74 -3.58 1.98
CA LEU A 144 9.16 -4.93 2.33
C LEU A 144 7.94 -5.83 2.45
N LEU A 145 7.93 -6.91 1.67
CA LEU A 145 6.88 -7.93 1.69
C LEU A 145 7.43 -9.22 2.30
N GLU A 146 6.87 -9.61 3.43
CA GLU A 146 7.22 -10.84 4.14
C GLU A 146 6.01 -11.78 4.16
N PRO A 147 6.21 -13.10 3.98
CA PRO A 147 5.16 -14.07 4.28
C PRO A 147 4.79 -13.95 5.77
N CYS A 148 3.51 -14.16 6.10
CA CYS A 148 3.09 -14.23 7.49
C CYS A 148 3.74 -15.46 8.15
N PRO A 149 4.35 -15.32 9.35
CA PRO A 149 4.96 -16.44 10.07
C PRO A 149 3.95 -17.50 10.55
#